data_AF-A0A7S2W873-F1
#
_entry.id   AF-A0A7S2W873-F1
#
_cell.length_a   1.000
_cell.length_b   1.000
_cell.length_c   1.000
_cell.angle_alpha   90.00
_cell.angle_beta   90.00
_cell.angle_gamma   90.00
#
_symmetry.space_group_name_H-M   'P 1'
#
loop_
_entity.id
_entity.type
_entity.pdbx_description
1 polymer ?
#
loop_
_entity_poly.entity_id
_entity_poly.type
_entity_poly.pdbx_seq_one_letter_code
_entity_poly.pdbx_strand_id
1 'polypeptide(L)'
;MPFMPIETIDHPSPRKRSKTHPVDIETISGFTSYDVFMHFVNYHQAHGKRYCDASRIVGRECYLAWLRTRRKPSVFPADVFRRTVTAHLTGTKKRRPFPKEVEASLLQTVRVRQVWPCFDNVRDNKGNPVTFGHTGFRPRGYHENLELLAKTQPKSTSFKHATFTVPTFPQEDQLMEAALSDFEIDYADHTMFDEPSAGLEMPNPEFERAPVHIPRDEMHMMRFFFDLPRVAF
;
A
#
# COMPACT_ATOMS: atom_id res chain seq x y z
N MET A 1 -18.06 -58.07 6.89
CA MET A 1 -17.46 -56.74 7.11
C MET A 1 -18.58 -55.80 7.56
N PRO A 2 -18.60 -55.34 8.82
CA PRO A 2 -19.65 -54.44 9.28
C PRO A 2 -19.46 -53.03 8.69
N PHE A 3 -20.55 -52.48 8.14
CA PHE A 3 -20.64 -51.09 7.66
C PHE A 3 -20.51 -50.14 8.85
N MET A 4 -19.55 -49.21 8.79
CA MET A 4 -19.46 -48.12 9.76
C MET A 4 -20.43 -46.99 9.38
N PRO A 5 -21.19 -46.42 10.34
CA PRO A 5 -22.10 -45.32 10.09
C PRO A 5 -21.33 -44.05 9.72
N ILE A 6 -21.77 -43.38 8.65
CA ILE A 6 -21.24 -42.11 8.18
C ILE A 6 -21.69 -41.02 9.16
N GLU A 7 -20.75 -40.45 9.90
CA GLU A 7 -21.02 -39.31 10.78
C GLU A 7 -21.54 -38.13 9.94
N THR A 8 -22.74 -37.66 10.31
CA THR A 8 -23.41 -36.56 9.65
C THR A 8 -22.66 -35.27 9.99
N ILE A 9 -21.90 -34.73 9.03
CA ILE A 9 -21.17 -33.48 9.20
C ILE A 9 -22.20 -32.34 9.35
N ASP A 10 -22.38 -31.85 10.56
CA ASP A 10 -23.19 -30.67 10.85
C ASP A 10 -22.65 -29.47 10.07
N HIS A 11 -23.38 -29.05 9.03
CA HIS A 11 -23.05 -27.85 8.29
C HIS A 11 -23.26 -26.61 9.17
N PRO A 12 -22.25 -25.74 9.32
CA PRO A 12 -22.37 -24.56 10.15
C PRO A 12 -23.51 -23.68 9.66
N SER A 13 -24.49 -23.47 10.54
CA SER A 13 -25.67 -22.64 10.32
C SER A 13 -25.28 -21.30 9.66
N PRO A 14 -25.98 -20.87 8.59
CA PRO A 14 -25.65 -19.66 7.86
C PRO A 14 -25.69 -18.47 8.82
N ARG A 15 -24.51 -17.93 9.18
CA ARG A 15 -24.39 -16.74 10.02
C ARG A 15 -25.25 -15.65 9.39
N LYS A 16 -26.27 -15.19 10.14
CA LYS A 16 -27.14 -14.06 9.75
C LYS A 16 -26.23 -12.90 9.33
N ARG A 17 -26.13 -12.64 8.02
CA ARG A 17 -25.42 -11.47 7.49
C ARG A 17 -26.06 -10.26 8.13
N SER A 18 -25.31 -9.55 8.96
CA SER A 18 -25.75 -8.24 9.47
C SER A 18 -26.11 -7.38 8.27
N LYS A 19 -27.28 -6.73 8.33
CA LYS A 19 -27.73 -5.77 7.32
C LYS A 19 -26.70 -4.63 7.27
N THR A 20 -25.70 -4.74 6.40
CA THR A 20 -24.87 -3.61 6.02
C THR A 20 -25.75 -2.65 5.25
N HIS A 21 -26.09 -1.52 5.87
CA HIS A 21 -26.73 -0.42 5.19
C HIS A 21 -25.85 -0.03 3.98
N PRO A 22 -26.42 0.09 2.77
CA PRO A 22 -25.68 0.66 1.65
C PRO A 22 -25.24 2.05 2.08
N VAL A 23 -23.93 2.24 2.20
CA VAL A 23 -23.37 3.53 2.57
C VAL A 23 -23.51 4.42 1.34
N ASP A 24 -24.25 5.51 1.47
CA ASP A 24 -24.38 6.53 0.42
C ASP A 24 -23.04 7.24 0.25
N ILE A 25 -22.22 6.71 -0.68
CA ILE A 25 -20.86 7.17 -0.98
C ILE A 25 -20.84 8.53 -1.71
N GLU A 26 -22.00 9.04 -2.13
CA GLU A 26 -22.11 10.25 -2.97
C GLU A 26 -21.71 11.55 -2.27
N THR A 27 -21.68 11.59 -0.94
CA THR A 27 -21.40 12.83 -0.17
C THR A 27 -19.92 13.00 0.24
N ILE A 28 -19.03 12.14 -0.24
CA ILE A 28 -17.67 11.98 0.29
C ILE A 28 -16.67 12.83 -0.53
N SER A 29 -16.82 14.15 -0.54
CA SER A 29 -15.79 15.06 -1.07
C SER A 29 -14.78 15.39 0.04
N GLY A 30 -13.48 15.16 -0.20
CA GLY A 30 -12.40 15.52 0.73
C GLY A 30 -11.80 14.38 1.59
N PHE A 31 -12.25 13.14 1.42
CA PHE A 31 -11.69 12.03 2.20
C PHE A 31 -10.31 11.62 1.70
N THR A 32 -9.38 11.44 2.62
CA THR A 32 -8.08 10.87 2.31
C THR A 32 -8.22 9.35 2.09
N SER A 33 -7.26 8.72 1.41
CA SER A 33 -7.28 7.25 1.27
C SER A 33 -7.30 6.53 2.62
N TYR A 34 -6.71 7.12 3.65
CA TYR A 34 -6.75 6.59 5.01
C TYR A 34 -8.18 6.53 5.54
N ASP A 35 -8.95 7.63 5.38
CA ASP A 35 -10.32 7.72 5.89
C ASP A 35 -11.24 6.71 5.18
N VAL A 36 -11.05 6.53 3.87
CA VAL A 36 -11.73 5.48 3.10
C VAL A 36 -11.45 4.11 3.71
N PHE A 37 -10.18 3.77 3.98
CA PHE A 37 -9.85 2.45 4.55
C PHE A 37 -10.41 2.26 5.95
N MET A 38 -10.33 3.29 6.80
CA MET A 38 -10.84 3.23 8.17
C MET A 38 -12.36 3.07 8.22
N HIS A 39 -13.09 3.53 7.20
CA HIS A 39 -14.53 3.32 7.08
C HIS A 39 -14.91 1.84 6.92
N PHE A 40 -14.04 1.01 6.33
CA PHE A 40 -14.27 -0.43 6.16
C PHE A 40 -13.78 -1.26 7.34
N VAL A 41 -13.29 -0.63 8.41
CA VAL A 41 -12.86 -1.36 9.62
C VAL A 41 -14.06 -1.58 10.53
N ASN A 42 -14.30 -2.84 10.88
CA ASN A 42 -15.34 -3.21 11.83
C ASN A 42 -14.72 -3.42 13.21
N TYR A 43 -15.21 -2.67 14.20
CA TYR A 43 -14.85 -2.89 15.60
C TYR A 43 -15.97 -3.66 16.29
N HIS A 44 -15.61 -4.80 16.88
CA HIS A 44 -16.51 -5.63 17.67
C HIS A 44 -16.10 -5.55 19.14
N GLN A 45 -17.09 -5.49 20.04
CA GLN A 45 -16.85 -5.57 21.48
C GLN A 45 -17.51 -6.85 21.99
N ALA A 46 -16.69 -7.81 22.42
CA ALA A 46 -17.15 -9.08 22.99
C ALA A 46 -16.44 -9.34 24.31
N HIS A 47 -17.19 -9.66 25.36
CA HIS A 47 -16.66 -9.95 26.71
C HIS A 47 -15.69 -8.88 27.26
N GLY A 48 -15.99 -7.59 27.02
CA GLY A 48 -15.15 -6.48 27.47
C GLY A 48 -13.83 -6.30 26.70
N LYS A 49 -13.52 -7.16 25.73
CA LYS A 49 -12.38 -7.00 24.82
C LYS A 49 -12.84 -6.41 23.49
N ARG A 50 -12.05 -5.48 22.95
CA ARG A 50 -12.23 -4.92 21.61
C ARG A 50 -11.49 -5.79 20.60
N TYR A 51 -12.21 -6.22 19.58
CA TYR A 51 -11.69 -6.96 18.44
C TYR A 51 -11.84 -6.09 17.19
N CYS A 52 -10.82 -6.09 16.35
CA CYS A 52 -10.81 -5.33 15.11
C CYS A 52 -10.78 -6.29 13.92
N ASP A 53 -11.75 -6.17 13.02
CA ASP A 53 -11.76 -6.85 11.72
C ASP A 53 -11.49 -5.83 10.61
N ALA A 54 -10.29 -5.93 10.02
CA ALA A 54 -9.83 -5.08 8.93
C ALA A 54 -9.83 -5.81 7.57
N SER A 55 -10.37 -7.02 7.49
CA SER A 55 -10.36 -7.84 6.27
C SER A 55 -11.08 -7.17 5.09
N ARG A 56 -12.08 -6.32 5.36
CA ARG A 56 -12.83 -5.59 4.33
C ARG A 56 -12.01 -4.50 3.63
N ILE A 57 -10.86 -4.07 4.17
CA ILE A 57 -9.96 -3.13 3.49
C ILE A 57 -9.46 -3.71 2.16
N VAL A 58 -9.20 -5.01 2.10
CA VAL A 58 -8.83 -5.72 0.86
C VAL A 58 -10.04 -6.31 0.13
N GLY A 59 -11.25 -5.93 0.54
CA GLY A 59 -12.51 -6.30 -0.08
C GLY A 59 -12.84 -5.45 -1.29
N ARG A 60 -13.67 -5.99 -2.19
CA ARG A 60 -14.09 -5.32 -3.43
C ARG A 60 -14.77 -3.97 -3.18
N GLU A 61 -15.58 -3.87 -2.13
CA GLU A 61 -16.31 -2.64 -1.78
C GLU A 61 -15.36 -1.48 -1.44
N CYS A 62 -14.31 -1.76 -0.65
CA CYS A 62 -13.29 -0.77 -0.30
C CYS A 62 -12.53 -0.28 -1.54
N TYR A 63 -12.16 -1.20 -2.43
CA TYR A 63 -11.49 -0.85 -3.69
C TYR A 63 -12.36 0.06 -4.57
N LEU A 64 -13.64 -0.26 -4.73
CA LEU A 64 -14.58 0.57 -5.51
C LEU A 64 -14.81 1.94 -4.85
N ALA A 65 -14.96 2.00 -3.53
CA ALA A 65 -15.08 3.27 -2.82
C ALA A 65 -13.83 4.13 -2.99
N TRP A 66 -12.65 3.54 -2.87
CA TRP A 66 -11.38 4.22 -3.10
C TRP A 66 -11.21 4.70 -4.55
N LEU A 67 -11.68 3.95 -5.53
CA LEU A 67 -11.67 4.38 -6.93
C LEU A 67 -12.52 5.63 -7.14
N ARG A 68 -13.70 5.70 -6.51
CA ARG A 68 -14.60 6.86 -6.60
C ARG A 68 -13.97 8.13 -6.03
N THR A 69 -13.05 8.03 -5.06
CA THR A 69 -12.36 9.22 -4.52
C THR A 69 -11.26 9.76 -5.45
N ARG A 70 -10.96 9.09 -6.59
CA ARG A 70 -9.91 9.53 -7.51
C ARG A 70 -10.50 10.42 -8.60
N ARG A 71 -10.08 11.69 -8.60
CA ARG A 71 -10.44 12.66 -9.66
C ARG A 71 -9.97 12.22 -11.06
N LYS A 72 -8.82 11.55 -11.15
CA LYS A 72 -8.27 11.02 -12.41
C LYS A 72 -8.09 9.51 -12.29
N PRO A 73 -8.65 8.70 -13.21
CA PRO A 73 -8.40 7.28 -13.22
C PRO A 73 -6.91 7.02 -13.49
N SER A 74 -6.31 6.14 -12.68
CA SER A 74 -4.94 5.66 -12.93
C SER A 74 -4.96 4.60 -14.03
N VAL A 75 -3.87 4.48 -14.79
CA VAL A 75 -3.68 3.42 -15.79
C VAL A 75 -3.68 2.03 -15.13
N PHE A 76 -3.13 1.92 -13.91
CA PHE A 76 -3.02 0.67 -13.16
C PHE A 76 -3.63 0.82 -11.76
N PRO A 77 -4.97 0.94 -11.68
CA PRO A 77 -5.64 1.27 -10.42
C PRO A 77 -5.40 0.23 -9.32
N ALA A 78 -5.34 -1.06 -9.68
CA ALA A 78 -5.09 -2.15 -8.76
C ALA A 78 -3.71 -2.06 -8.09
N ASP A 79 -2.65 -1.76 -8.86
CA ASP A 79 -1.30 -1.60 -8.31
C ASP A 79 -1.19 -0.36 -7.43
N VAL A 80 -1.80 0.76 -7.85
CA VAL A 80 -1.83 1.98 -7.04
C VAL A 80 -2.59 1.77 -5.73
N PHE A 81 -3.72 1.05 -5.76
CA PHE A 81 -4.46 0.67 -4.55
C PHE A 81 -3.57 -0.16 -3.61
N ARG A 82 -3.00 -1.25 -4.12
CA ARG A 82 -2.08 -2.13 -3.36
C ARG A 82 -0.96 -1.32 -2.71
N ARG A 83 -0.24 -0.50 -3.49
CA ARG A 83 0.84 0.37 -2.99
C ARG A 83 0.37 1.30 -1.89
N THR A 84 -0.83 1.86 -2.02
CA THR A 84 -1.41 2.78 -1.03
C THR A 84 -1.69 2.05 0.28
N VAL A 85 -2.36 0.88 0.23
CA VAL A 85 -2.59 0.04 1.42
C VAL A 85 -1.27 -0.33 2.08
N THR A 86 -0.28 -0.80 1.31
CA THR A 86 1.03 -1.17 1.87
C THR A 86 1.79 0.00 2.47
N ALA A 87 1.62 1.22 1.94
CA ALA A 87 2.27 2.40 2.48
C ALA A 87 1.73 2.78 3.87
N HIS A 88 0.42 2.69 4.07
CA HIS A 88 -0.20 2.87 5.40
C HIS A 88 0.17 1.73 6.36
N LEU A 89 0.32 0.52 5.86
CA LEU A 89 0.66 -0.65 6.67
C LEU A 89 2.13 -0.63 7.14
N THR A 90 3.04 -0.08 6.34
CA THR A 90 4.47 0.02 6.65
C THR A 90 4.91 1.39 7.17
N GLY A 91 4.03 2.40 7.12
CA GLY A 91 4.37 3.79 7.44
C GLY A 91 5.34 4.44 6.45
N THR A 92 5.46 3.90 5.23
CA THR A 92 6.37 4.44 4.21
C THR A 92 5.77 5.68 3.52
N LYS A 93 6.63 6.48 2.87
CA LYS A 93 6.25 7.69 2.11
C LYS A 93 5.52 8.75 2.94
N LYS A 94 5.90 8.90 4.22
CA LYS A 94 5.29 9.87 5.17
C LYS A 94 3.76 9.74 5.29
N ARG A 95 3.24 8.52 5.07
CA ARG A 95 1.81 8.23 5.22
C ARG A 95 1.51 7.94 6.69
N ARG A 96 0.33 8.37 7.15
CA ARG A 96 -0.16 8.06 8.49
C ARG A 96 -0.33 6.54 8.63
N PRO A 97 0.35 5.87 9.57
CA PRO A 97 0.21 4.42 9.74
C PRO A 97 -1.19 4.04 10.25
N PHE A 98 -1.60 2.79 10.00
CA PHE A 98 -2.82 2.25 10.60
C PHE A 98 -2.68 2.13 12.12
N PRO A 99 -3.77 2.22 12.90
CA PRO A 99 -3.72 1.89 14.33
C PRO A 99 -3.24 0.45 14.54
N LYS A 100 -2.54 0.19 15.65
CA LYS A 100 -1.95 -1.12 15.97
C LYS A 100 -2.91 -2.30 15.78
N GLU A 101 -4.15 -2.18 16.25
CA GLU A 101 -5.17 -3.24 16.15
C GLU A 101 -5.58 -3.53 14.70
N VAL A 102 -5.74 -2.47 13.91
CA VAL A 102 -6.08 -2.56 12.48
C VAL A 102 -4.93 -3.15 11.69
N GLU A 103 -3.70 -2.71 11.96
CA GLU A 103 -2.49 -3.22 11.33
C GLU A 103 -2.35 -4.73 11.56
N ALA A 104 -2.49 -5.18 12.81
CA ALA A 104 -2.39 -6.59 13.16
C ALA A 104 -3.45 -7.45 12.44
N SER A 105 -4.71 -7.01 12.44
CA SER A 105 -5.83 -7.69 11.76
C SER A 105 -5.63 -7.73 10.23
N LEU A 106 -5.21 -6.61 9.65
CA LEU A 106 -4.96 -6.51 8.22
C LEU A 106 -3.76 -7.36 7.80
N LEU A 107 -2.68 -7.39 8.58
CA LEU A 107 -1.50 -8.23 8.36
C LEU A 107 -1.84 -9.72 8.31
N GLN A 108 -2.72 -10.19 9.20
CA GLN A 108 -3.20 -11.57 9.16
C GLN A 108 -3.85 -11.88 7.82
N THR A 109 -4.69 -10.97 7.31
CA THR A 109 -5.37 -11.13 6.02
C THR A 109 -4.38 -11.09 4.84
N VAL A 110 -3.48 -10.10 4.79
CA VAL A 110 -2.59 -9.91 3.62
C VAL A 110 -1.41 -10.88 3.56
N ARG A 111 -1.10 -11.57 4.66
CA ARG A 111 -0.05 -12.60 4.72
C ARG A 111 -0.52 -13.95 4.19
N VAL A 112 -1.83 -14.17 4.11
CA VAL A 112 -2.38 -15.35 3.45
C VAL A 112 -1.95 -15.32 1.98
N ARG A 113 -1.41 -16.44 1.49
CA ARG A 113 -0.95 -16.61 0.09
C ARG A 113 -2.14 -16.81 -0.84
N GLN A 114 -3.03 -15.82 -0.89
CA GLN A 114 -4.25 -15.83 -1.68
C GLN A 114 -4.40 -14.49 -2.40
N VAL A 115 -5.00 -14.52 -3.59
CA VAL A 115 -5.39 -13.29 -4.30
C VAL A 115 -6.30 -12.46 -3.42
N TRP A 116 -6.06 -11.15 -3.33
CA TRP A 116 -6.89 -10.28 -2.51
C TRP A 116 -8.33 -10.28 -3.03
N PRO A 117 -9.35 -10.35 -2.16
CA PRO A 117 -10.75 -10.43 -2.58
C PRO A 117 -11.20 -9.30 -3.51
N CYS A 118 -10.60 -8.12 -3.42
CA CYS A 118 -10.89 -7.00 -4.32
C CYS A 118 -10.43 -7.19 -5.77
N PHE A 119 -9.46 -8.09 -6.00
CA PHE A 119 -8.90 -8.38 -7.31
C PHE A 119 -9.39 -9.71 -7.89
N ASP A 120 -10.26 -10.41 -7.17
CA ASP A 120 -10.89 -11.60 -7.69
C ASP A 120 -11.68 -11.26 -8.96
N ASN A 121 -11.38 -11.97 -10.04
CA ASN A 121 -11.92 -11.75 -11.39
C ASN A 121 -11.62 -10.38 -12.03
N VAL A 122 -10.68 -9.60 -11.48
CA VAL A 122 -10.23 -8.35 -12.12
C VAL A 122 -9.15 -8.66 -13.16
N ARG A 123 -9.33 -8.13 -14.37
CA ARG A 123 -8.35 -8.22 -15.46
C ARG A 123 -7.67 -6.88 -15.67
N ASP A 124 -6.38 -6.92 -15.98
CA ASP A 124 -5.59 -5.74 -16.37
C ASP A 124 -5.93 -5.31 -17.81
N ASN A 125 -5.40 -4.16 -18.24
CA ASN A 125 -5.61 -3.62 -19.60
C ASN A 125 -5.14 -4.59 -20.71
N LYS A 126 -4.27 -5.55 -20.37
CA LYS A 126 -3.77 -6.60 -21.27
C LYS A 126 -4.62 -7.88 -21.26
N GLY A 127 -5.74 -7.89 -20.52
CA GLY A 127 -6.61 -9.06 -20.36
C GLY A 127 -6.12 -10.11 -19.35
N ASN A 128 -4.93 -9.91 -18.76
CA ASN A 128 -4.35 -10.82 -17.77
C ASN A 128 -5.04 -10.70 -16.39
N PRO A 129 -5.27 -11.80 -15.67
CA PRO A 129 -5.83 -11.75 -14.32
C PRO A 129 -4.84 -11.08 -13.36
N VAL A 130 -5.36 -10.23 -12.47
CA VAL A 130 -4.56 -9.56 -11.44
C VAL A 130 -4.30 -10.54 -10.29
N THR A 131 -3.03 -10.89 -10.06
CA THR A 131 -2.63 -11.92 -9.08
C THR A 131 -2.06 -11.34 -7.77
N PHE A 132 -2.40 -10.10 -7.44
CA PHE A 132 -1.92 -9.48 -6.21
C PHE A 132 -2.43 -10.22 -4.96
N GLY A 133 -1.49 -10.58 -4.08
CA GLY A 133 -1.75 -11.36 -2.87
C GLY A 133 -1.20 -12.79 -2.92
N HIS A 134 -0.99 -13.37 -4.10
CA HIS A 134 -0.54 -14.76 -4.25
C HIS A 134 0.78 -15.06 -3.51
N THR A 135 1.76 -14.14 -3.56
CA THR A 135 3.05 -14.30 -2.85
C THR A 135 2.94 -14.13 -1.33
N GLY A 136 1.86 -13.52 -0.85
CA GLY A 136 1.70 -13.05 0.53
C GLY A 136 2.54 -11.80 0.84
N PHE A 137 2.10 -11.03 1.83
CA PHE A 137 2.80 -9.84 2.29
C PHE A 137 3.93 -10.20 3.27
N ARG A 138 5.19 -10.20 2.80
CA ARG A 138 6.37 -10.53 3.61
C ARG A 138 6.83 -9.44 4.60
N PRO A 139 6.73 -8.13 4.28
CA PRO A 139 7.23 -7.11 5.19
C PRO A 139 6.52 -7.13 6.54
N ARG A 140 7.21 -6.58 7.54
CA ARG A 140 6.64 -6.30 8.86
C ARG A 140 5.83 -5.01 8.79
N GLY A 141 4.78 -4.96 9.60
CA GLY A 141 3.99 -3.75 9.77
C GLY A 141 4.79 -2.65 10.48
N TYR A 142 4.26 -1.43 10.44
CA TYR A 142 4.87 -0.29 11.11
C TYR A 142 5.02 -0.51 12.62
N HIS A 143 3.95 -0.95 13.28
CA HIS A 143 3.94 -1.19 14.73
C HIS A 143 4.76 -2.42 15.10
N GLU A 144 4.74 -3.49 14.29
CA GLU A 144 5.65 -4.63 14.48
C GLU A 144 7.12 -4.20 14.46
N ASN A 145 7.52 -3.31 13.54
CA ASN A 145 8.88 -2.78 13.47
C ASN A 145 9.26 -1.92 14.68
N LEU A 146 8.35 -1.06 15.15
CA LEU A 146 8.61 -0.27 16.36
C LEU A 146 8.83 -1.16 17.59
N GLU A 147 8.05 -2.23 17.75
CA GLU A 147 8.23 -3.18 18.86
C GLU A 147 9.56 -3.92 18.79
N LEU A 148 10.03 -4.24 17.58
CA LEU A 148 11.33 -4.88 17.39
C LEU A 148 12.47 -3.94 17.72
N LEU A 149 12.39 -2.69 17.25
CA LEU A 149 13.37 -1.66 17.57
C LEU A 149 13.46 -1.42 19.08
N ALA A 150 12.32 -1.39 19.77
CA ALA A 150 12.27 -1.27 21.22
C ALA A 150 12.90 -2.48 21.94
N LYS A 151 12.81 -3.69 21.38
CA LYS A 151 13.46 -4.90 21.92
C LYS A 151 14.95 -4.96 21.64
N THR A 152 15.41 -4.43 20.52
CA THR A 152 16.83 -4.44 20.12
C THR A 152 17.64 -3.32 20.73
N GLN A 153 17.00 -2.25 21.22
CA GLN A 153 17.70 -1.24 22.01
C GLN A 153 18.35 -1.95 23.21
N PRO A 154 19.69 -1.99 23.29
CA PRO A 154 20.35 -2.62 24.42
C PRO A 154 19.81 -1.88 25.65
N LYS A 155 19.15 -2.61 26.56
CA LYS A 155 18.82 -2.06 27.90
C LYS A 155 20.12 -1.45 28.35
N SER A 156 20.19 -0.12 28.43
CA SER A 156 21.42 0.55 28.79
C SER A 156 21.81 -0.09 30.11
N THR A 157 22.81 -0.96 30.05
CA THR A 157 23.42 -1.52 31.24
C THR A 157 23.92 -0.28 31.89
N SER A 158 23.19 0.17 32.92
CA SER A 158 23.54 1.31 33.76
C SER A 158 25.04 1.23 33.91
N PHE A 159 25.74 2.07 33.15
CA PHE A 159 27.19 2.10 33.14
C PHE A 159 27.45 2.78 34.46
N LYS A 160 27.46 1.98 35.54
CA LYS A 160 27.85 2.43 36.87
C LYS A 160 29.18 3.07 36.65
N HIS A 161 29.20 4.40 36.71
CA HIS A 161 30.29 5.30 36.36
C HIS A 161 31.64 4.58 36.44
N ALA A 162 32.05 3.96 35.34
CA ALA A 162 33.45 3.63 35.16
C ALA A 162 34.06 5.00 34.98
N THR A 163 34.71 5.49 36.04
CA THR A 163 35.41 6.77 36.06
C THR A 163 36.35 6.75 34.87
N PHE A 164 35.92 7.37 33.77
CA PHE A 164 36.74 7.53 32.59
C PHE A 164 37.78 8.56 32.99
N THR A 165 38.91 8.07 33.50
CA THR A 165 40.13 8.88 33.59
C THR A 165 40.44 9.30 32.16
N VAL A 166 40.07 10.53 31.84
CA VAL A 166 40.43 11.18 30.58
C VAL A 166 41.94 11.06 30.47
N PRO A 167 42.49 10.33 29.48
CA PRO A 167 43.93 10.39 29.24
C PRO A 167 44.23 11.85 28.94
N THR A 168 45.01 12.49 29.80
CA THR A 168 45.52 13.83 29.60
C THR A 168 46.23 13.86 28.25
N PHE A 169 45.57 14.44 27.26
CA PHE A 169 46.16 14.65 25.95
C PHE A 169 47.32 15.64 26.10
N PRO A 170 48.51 15.36 25.57
CA PRO A 170 49.57 16.35 25.50
C PRO A 170 49.08 17.55 24.67
N GLN A 171 49.37 18.76 25.16
CA GLN A 171 48.99 20.04 24.55
C GLN A 171 49.37 20.10 23.06
N GLU A 172 48.43 20.57 22.23
CA GLU A 172 48.49 20.63 20.76
C GLU A 172 49.50 21.64 20.18
N ASP A 173 50.28 22.33 21.00
CA ASP A 173 51.18 23.41 20.55
C ASP A 173 52.43 22.91 19.78
N GLN A 174 52.58 21.60 19.51
CA GLN A 174 53.77 21.04 18.85
C GLN A 174 53.53 20.33 17.50
N LEU A 175 52.30 20.27 16.97
CA LEU A 175 52.01 19.46 15.76
C LEU A 175 51.63 20.22 14.50
N MET A 176 51.49 21.56 14.56
CA MET A 176 51.09 22.33 13.38
C MET A 176 52.22 22.72 12.42
N GLU A 177 53.50 22.52 12.78
CA GLU A 177 54.63 22.96 11.93
C GLU A 177 55.11 21.88 10.93
N ALA A 178 54.69 20.61 11.07
CA ALA A 178 55.20 19.50 10.26
C ALA A 178 54.29 19.05 9.10
N ALA A 179 53.09 19.62 8.95
CA ALA A 179 52.10 19.13 7.97
C ALA A 179 51.88 20.06 6.76
N LEU A 180 52.69 21.12 6.60
CA LEU A 180 52.52 22.11 5.53
C LEU A 180 53.63 22.08 4.45
N SER A 181 54.60 21.16 4.48
CA SER A 181 55.70 21.15 3.50
C SER A 181 55.52 20.27 2.26
N ASP A 182 54.60 19.30 2.24
CA ASP A 182 54.68 18.19 1.27
C ASP A 182 53.47 18.02 0.33
N PHE A 183 52.66 19.07 0.12
CA PHE A 183 51.51 18.98 -0.81
C PHE A 183 51.61 19.98 -1.96
N GLU A 184 52.62 19.80 -2.82
CA GLU A 184 52.64 20.35 -4.18
C GLU A 184 51.67 19.52 -5.04
N ILE A 185 50.45 20.02 -5.24
CA ILE A 185 49.52 19.51 -6.26
C ILE A 185 49.81 20.27 -7.55
N ASP A 186 50.46 19.60 -8.51
CA ASP A 186 50.54 20.06 -9.89
C ASP A 186 49.12 20.12 -10.49
N TYR A 187 48.57 21.33 -10.57
CA TYR A 187 47.36 21.63 -11.32
C TYR A 187 47.68 21.69 -12.82
N ALA A 188 47.83 20.51 -13.43
CA ALA A 188 47.89 20.38 -14.88
C ALA A 188 46.48 20.48 -15.47
N ASP A 189 46.17 21.68 -15.95
CA ASP A 189 45.49 21.99 -17.21
C ASP A 189 44.68 20.85 -17.89
N HIS A 190 43.39 20.76 -17.53
CA HIS A 190 42.38 20.07 -18.33
C HIS A 190 41.39 21.08 -18.90
N THR A 191 41.87 21.75 -19.94
CA THR A 191 41.20 21.93 -21.24
C THR A 191 39.68 21.77 -21.30
N MET A 192 39.08 22.93 -21.60
CA MET A 192 37.81 23.16 -22.30
C MET A 192 37.26 21.96 -23.07
N PHE A 193 36.05 21.53 -22.69
CA PHE A 193 35.15 20.83 -23.59
C PHE A 193 33.91 21.71 -23.79
N ASP A 194 33.92 22.48 -24.88
CA ASP A 194 32.73 23.10 -25.46
C ASP A 194 31.81 21.98 -25.95
N GLU A 195 30.68 21.78 -25.28
CA GLU A 195 29.59 20.95 -25.80
C GLU A 195 28.77 21.78 -26.81
N PRO A 196 28.74 21.40 -28.09
CA PRO A 196 27.87 22.06 -29.05
C PRO A 196 26.41 21.70 -28.76
N SER A 197 25.63 22.74 -28.43
CA SER A 197 24.18 22.69 -28.29
C SER A 197 23.54 22.38 -29.66
N ALA A 198 23.37 21.10 -29.96
CA ALA A 198 22.60 20.64 -31.10
C ALA A 198 21.10 20.72 -30.77
N GLY A 199 20.45 21.78 -31.26
CA GLY A 199 19.00 21.92 -31.27
C GLY A 199 18.35 20.79 -32.06
N LEU A 200 17.80 19.80 -31.35
CA LEU A 200 16.84 18.84 -31.90
C LEU A 200 15.45 19.46 -31.79
N GLU A 201 15.06 20.20 -32.82
CA GLU A 201 13.63 20.45 -33.09
C GLU A 201 12.95 19.10 -33.30
N MET A 202 12.16 18.68 -32.31
CA MET A 202 11.28 17.54 -32.51
C MET A 202 10.14 17.97 -33.44
N PRO A 203 9.85 17.22 -34.52
CA PRO A 203 8.71 17.50 -35.37
C PRO A 203 7.44 17.42 -34.55
N ASN A 204 6.69 18.52 -34.50
CA ASN A 204 5.38 18.60 -33.92
C ASN A 204 4.46 17.65 -34.70
N PRO A 205 3.98 16.52 -34.13
CA PRO A 205 2.99 15.72 -34.81
C PRO A 205 1.68 16.50 -34.72
N GLU A 206 1.40 17.28 -35.77
CA GLU A 206 0.03 17.67 -36.11
C GLU A 206 -0.77 16.39 -36.30
N PHE A 207 -1.32 15.91 -35.19
CA PHE A 207 -2.36 14.91 -35.16
C PHE A 207 -3.61 15.58 -35.74
N GLU A 208 -3.70 15.59 -37.08
CA GLU A 208 -4.96 15.76 -37.79
C GLU A 208 -5.93 14.71 -37.24
N ARG A 209 -6.81 15.18 -36.34
CA ARG A 209 -7.95 14.41 -35.88
C ARG A 209 -8.90 14.29 -37.06
N ALA A 210 -8.72 13.26 -37.87
CA ALA A 210 -9.75 12.80 -38.78
C ALA A 210 -11.03 12.57 -37.95
N PRO A 211 -12.18 13.15 -38.35
CA PRO A 211 -13.45 12.91 -37.68
C PRO A 211 -13.79 11.42 -37.81
N VAL A 212 -13.76 10.70 -36.69
CA VAL A 212 -14.26 9.33 -36.61
C VAL A 212 -15.76 9.38 -36.89
N HIS A 213 -16.14 9.04 -38.12
CA HIS A 213 -17.52 8.82 -38.49
C HIS A 213 -17.99 7.54 -37.80
N ILE A 214 -18.62 7.69 -36.63
CA ILE A 214 -19.31 6.59 -35.95
C ILE A 214 -20.64 6.40 -36.70
N PRO A 215 -20.85 5.27 -37.40
CA PRO A 215 -22.13 5.00 -38.04
C PRO A 215 -23.24 4.96 -37.00
N ARG A 216 -24.34 5.68 -37.29
CA ARG A 216 -25.42 5.99 -36.36
C ARG A 216 -26.37 4.81 -36.07
N ASP A 217 -26.07 3.62 -36.60
CA ASP A 217 -27.01 2.49 -36.65
C ASP A 217 -26.80 1.41 -35.57
N GLU A 218 -25.88 1.57 -34.62
CA GLU A 218 -25.72 0.62 -33.49
C GLU A 218 -26.18 1.16 -32.12
N MET A 219 -27.07 2.18 -32.09
CA MET A 219 -27.65 2.69 -30.84
C MET A 219 -28.93 1.98 -30.37
N HIS A 220 -29.30 0.82 -30.93
CA HIS A 220 -30.55 0.12 -30.55
C HIS A 220 -30.40 -1.21 -29.80
N MET A 221 -29.20 -1.73 -29.55
CA MET A 221 -29.05 -3.02 -28.84
C MET A 221 -28.59 -2.93 -27.38
N MET A 222 -28.36 -1.74 -26.83
CA MET A 222 -27.89 -1.55 -25.43
C MET A 222 -29.00 -1.04 -24.49
N ARG A 223 -30.24 -1.53 -24.64
CA ARG A 223 -31.36 -1.24 -23.70
C ARG A 223 -31.94 -2.47 -22.98
N PHE A 224 -31.37 -3.66 -23.11
CA PHE A 224 -32.00 -4.89 -22.58
C PHE A 224 -31.32 -5.57 -21.38
N PHE A 225 -30.35 -4.94 -20.70
CA PHE A 225 -29.59 -5.62 -19.62
C PHE A 225 -29.89 -5.20 -18.17
N PHE A 226 -30.97 -4.46 -17.91
CA PHE A 226 -31.33 -4.04 -16.53
C PHE A 226 -32.77 -4.36 -16.11
N ASP A 227 -33.33 -5.49 -16.56
CA ASP A 227 -34.49 -6.11 -15.90
C ASP A 227 -34.12 -7.50 -15.39
N LEU A 228 -33.62 -7.55 -14.15
CA LEU A 228 -33.58 -8.78 -13.36
C LEU A 228 -34.78 -8.75 -12.40
N PRO A 229 -35.57 -9.84 -12.32
CA PRO A 229 -36.73 -9.88 -11.44
C PRO A 229 -36.31 -9.77 -9.97
N ARG A 230 -36.96 -8.85 -9.24
CA ARG A 230 -36.97 -8.81 -7.78
C ARG A 230 -37.54 -10.13 -7.26
N VAL A 231 -36.66 -11.06 -6.87
CA VAL A 231 -37.05 -12.20 -6.05
C VAL A 231 -37.22 -11.68 -4.62
N ALA A 232 -38.46 -11.61 -4.16
CA ALA A 232 -38.79 -11.33 -2.78
C ALA A 232 -38.46 -12.57 -1.93
N PHE A 233 -37.61 -12.38 -0.93
CA PHE A 233 -37.48 -13.23 0.25
C PHE A 233 -37.43 -12.33 1.49
#